data_AF-A0A958SJK7-F1
#
_entry.id   AF-A0A958SJK7-F1
#
_cell.length_a   1.000
_cell.length_b   1.000
_cell.length_c   1.000
_cell.angle_alpha   90.00
_cell.angle_beta   90.00
_cell.angle_gamma   90.00
#
_symmetry.space_group_name_H-M   'P 1'
#
loop_
_entity.id
_entity.type
_entity.pdbx_description
1 polymer ?
#
loop_
_entity_poly.entity_id
_entity_poly.type
_entity_poly.pdbx_seq_one_letter_code
_entity_poly.pdbx_strand_id
1 'polypeptide(L)' 'MSDTVHFRRCHICGGLNTQHNGKVEKCQHCRRVLAPFFYFDDRFTVVYGDEKIRPQTLENEYTPILGLTVYWEAF' A
#
# COMPACT_ATOMS: atom_id res chain seq x y z
N MET A 1 -11.21 -9.53 20.57
CA MET A 1 -10.14 -8.71 19.97
C MET A 1 -10.16 -8.99 18.47
N SER A 2 -10.29 -7.98 17.62
CA SER A 2 -10.28 -8.19 16.17
C SER A 2 -8.84 -8.47 15.72
N ASP A 3 -8.57 -9.69 15.26
CA ASP A 3 -7.28 -10.00 14.64
C ASP A 3 -7.17 -9.19 13.33
N THR A 4 -6.27 -8.20 13.33
CA THR A 4 -5.99 -7.39 12.13
C THR A 4 -4.73 -7.88 11.47
N VAL A 5 -4.86 -8.44 10.27
CA VAL A 5 -3.72 -8.90 9.47
C VAL A 5 -3.29 -7.79 8.52
N HIS A 6 -2.03 -7.38 8.64
CA HIS A 6 -1.43 -6.38 7.77
C HIS A 6 -0.54 -7.07 6.74
N PHE A 7 -0.76 -6.75 5.47
CA PHE A 7 0.03 -7.25 4.35
C PHE A 7 0.79 -6.11 3.70
N ARG A 8 2.04 -6.36 3.32
CA ARG A 8 2.86 -5.36 2.65
C ARG A 8 3.94 -5.96 1.77
N ARG A 9 4.00 -5.52 0.51
CA ARG A 9 5.06 -5.91 -0.43
C ARG A 9 6.30 -5.03 -0.23
N CYS A 10 7.49 -5.63 -0.27
CA CYS A 10 8.74 -4.88 -0.19
C CYS A 10 8.98 -4.10 -1.50
N HIS A 11 9.23 -2.80 -1.40
CA HIS A 11 9.56 -1.93 -2.54
C HIS A 11 10.99 -2.16 -3.09
N ILE A 12 11.83 -2.95 -2.40
CA ILE A 12 13.19 -3.28 -2.82
C ILE A 12 13.25 -4.68 -3.45
N CYS A 13 12.82 -5.72 -2.73
CA CYS A 13 12.93 -7.11 -3.19
C CYS A 13 11.63 -7.73 -3.69
N GLY A 14 10.49 -7.02 -3.62
CA GLY A 14 9.20 -7.54 -4.05
C GLY A 14 8.56 -8.61 -3.14
N GLY A 15 9.23 -9.04 -2.06
CA GLY A 15 8.72 -10.06 -1.13
C GLY A 15 7.48 -9.61 -0.36
N LEU A 16 6.49 -10.50 -0.22
CA LEU A 16 5.29 -10.28 0.60
C LEU A 16 5.63 -10.47 2.08
N ASN A 17 5.20 -9.51 2.91
CA ASN A 17 5.37 -9.53 4.35
C ASN A 17 3.99 -9.49 5.01
N THR A 18 3.82 -10.24 6.09
CA THR A 18 2.56 -10.36 6.82
C THR A 18 2.81 -10.19 8.31
N GLN A 19 1.96 -9.42 8.98
CA GLN A 19 2.02 -9.24 10.43
C GLN A 19 0.62 -9.18 11.04
N HIS A 20 0.42 -9.96 12.10
CA HIS A 20 -0.80 -9.95 12.90
C HIS A 20 -0.68 -8.87 13.98
N ASN A 21 -1.76 -8.12 14.19
CA ASN A 21 -1.90 -7.16 15.29
C ASN A 21 -0.77 -6.11 15.35
N GLY A 22 -0.24 -5.71 14.19
CA GLY A 22 0.86 -4.74 14.10
C GLY A 22 1.23 -4.35 12.68
N LYS A 23 2.04 -3.29 12.53
CA LYS A 23 2.47 -2.73 11.24
C LYS A 23 3.73 -3.41 10.72
N VAL A 24 3.78 -3.67 9.42
CA VAL A 24 4.99 -4.16 8.74
C VAL A 24 5.95 -3.00 8.44
N GLU A 25 6.98 -2.84 9.28
CA GLU A 25 8.00 -1.78 9.15
C GLU A 25 9.31 -2.25 8.50
N LYS A 26 9.63 -3.54 8.57
CA LYS A 26 10.84 -4.15 7.99
C LYS A 26 10.49 -5.37 7.16
N CYS A 27 11.23 -5.57 6.07
CA CYS A 27 11.05 -6.76 5.25
C CYS A 27 11.60 -8.01 5.95
N GLN A 28 10.81 -9.08 6.01
CA GLN A 28 11.22 -10.38 6.54
C GLN A 28 12.23 -11.08 5.62
N HIS A 29 12.27 -10.73 4.33
CA HIS A 29 13.15 -11.33 3.32
C HIS A 29 14.50 -10.62 3.19
N CYS A 30 14.51 -9.31 2.90
CA CYS A 30 15.75 -8.55 2.68
C CYS A 30 16.20 -7.73 3.89
N ARG A 31 15.46 -7.75 5.00
CA ARG A 31 15.75 -7.07 6.29
C ARG A 31 15.83 -5.54 6.23
N ARG A 32 15.64 -4.92 5.05
CA ARG A 32 15.57 -3.46 4.88
C ARG A 32 14.30 -2.88 5.49
N VAL A 33 14.40 -1.65 5.97
CA VAL A 33 13.24 -0.85 6.42
C VAL A 33 12.38 -0.52 5.21
N LEU A 34 11.06 -0.66 5.37
CA LEU A 34 10.10 -0.35 4.32
C LEU A 34 9.78 1.16 4.36
N ALA A 35 10.10 1.89 3.29
CA ALA A 35 9.83 3.32 3.12
C ALA A 35 8.35 3.64 3.37
N PRO A 36 7.94 4.80 3.91
CA PRO A 36 6.54 5.08 4.25
C PRO A 36 5.55 4.78 3.12
N PHE A 37 4.42 4.16 3.45
CA PHE A 37 3.33 3.91 2.51
C PHE A 37 2.25 4.96 2.73
N PHE A 38 2.17 5.93 1.80
CA PHE A 38 1.07 6.88 1.75
C PHE A 38 0.01 6.29 0.84
N TYR A 39 -1.23 6.21 1.31
CA TYR A 39 -2.35 5.78 0.49
C TYR A 39 -3.32 6.92 0.28
N PHE A 40 -4.00 6.87 -0.86
CA PHE A 40 -5.08 7.78 -1.16
C PHE A 40 -6.39 7.10 -0.74
N ASP A 41 -7.22 7.82 0.00
CA ASP A 41 -8.56 7.37 0.33
C ASP A 41 -9.53 8.05 -0.64
N ASP A 42 -9.94 7.30 -1.66
CA ASP A 42 -10.80 7.77 -2.74
C ASP A 42 -12.19 8.23 -2.22
N ARG A 43 -12.56 7.94 -0.97
CA ARG A 43 -13.77 8.47 -0.32
C ARG A 43 -13.66 9.94 0.04
N PHE A 44 -12.43 10.45 0.22
CA PHE A 44 -12.16 11.81 0.68
C PHE A 44 -11.45 12.67 -0.36
N THR A 45 -11.05 12.11 -1.51
CA THR A 45 -10.32 12.85 -2.54
C THR A 45 -10.76 12.39 -3.92
N VAL A 46 -11.09 13.35 -4.81
CA VAL A 46 -11.46 13.06 -6.20
C VAL A 46 -10.24 12.50 -6.92
N VAL A 47 -10.35 11.28 -7.43
CA VAL A 47 -9.28 10.65 -8.21
C VAL A 47 -9.24 11.26 -9.60
N TYR A 48 -8.39 12.27 -9.79
CA TYR A 48 -7.96 12.66 -11.13
C TYR A 48 -7.08 11.53 -11.69
N GLY A 49 -7.55 10.82 -12.71
CA GLY A 49 -6.70 9.97 -13.53
C GLY A 49 -5.94 10.83 -14.54
N ASP A 50 -4.79 10.35 -15.01
CA ASP A 50 -3.84 11.11 -15.84
C ASP A 50 -4.49 11.87 -17.01
N GLU A 51 -5.63 11.40 -17.55
CA GLU A 51 -6.41 12.14 -18.55
C GLU A 51 -7.95 12.02 -18.42
N LYS A 52 -8.49 11.29 -17.42
CA LYS A 52 -9.96 11.04 -17.27
C LYS A 52 -10.36 10.78 -15.81
N ILE A 53 -11.66 10.99 -15.51
CA ILE A 53 -12.28 10.55 -14.26
C ILE A 53 -12.19 9.01 -14.19
N ARG A 54 -11.68 8.46 -13.09
CA ARG A 54 -11.61 7.00 -12.88
C ARG A 54 -13.04 6.42 -12.90
N PRO A 55 -13.29 5.28 -13.57
CA PRO A 55 -14.61 4.64 -13.57
C PRO A 55 -15.07 4.36 -12.14
N GLN A 56 -16.38 4.50 -11.91
CA GLN A 56 -17.00 4.16 -10.62
C GLN A 56 -16.83 2.67 -10.34
N THR A 57 -16.44 2.33 -9.11
CA THR A 57 -16.37 0.95 -8.66
C THR A 57 -17.76 0.34 -8.65
N LEU A 58 -17.90 -0.91 -9.12
CA LEU A 58 -19.18 -1.62 -9.09
C LEU A 58 -19.52 -2.06 -7.66
N GLU A 59 -20.81 -2.28 -7.40
CA GLU A 59 -21.28 -2.83 -6.13
C GLU A 59 -20.67 -4.23 -5.94
N ASN A 60 -19.95 -4.45 -4.82
CA ASN A 60 -19.15 -5.64 -4.47
C ASN A 60 -17.76 -5.79 -5.12
N GLU A 61 -17.25 -4.78 -5.83
CA GLU A 61 -15.84 -4.77 -6.21
C GLU A 61 -14.94 -4.31 -5.05
N TYR A 62 -13.88 -5.08 -4.79
CA TYR A 62 -12.87 -4.70 -3.81
C TYR A 62 -11.88 -3.72 -4.47
N THR A 63 -12.03 -2.43 -4.20
CA THR A 63 -11.05 -1.43 -4.66
C THR A 63 -9.72 -1.68 -3.94
N PRO A 64 -8.63 -1.99 -4.66
CA PRO A 64 -7.33 -2.10 -4.01
C PRO A 64 -6.96 -0.74 -3.42
N ILE A 65 -6.39 -0.73 -2.20
CA ILE A 65 -5.79 0.49 -1.66
C ILE A 65 -4.59 0.84 -2.55
N LEU A 66 -4.71 1.96 -3.24
CA LEU A 66 -3.62 2.50 -4.04
C LEU A 66 -2.80 3.45 -3.18
N GLY A 67 -1.49 3.29 -3.22
CA GLY A 67 -0.58 4.10 -2.46
C GLY A 67 0.76 4.29 -3.13
N LEU A 68 1.41 5.39 -2.78
CA LEU A 68 2.74 5.76 -3.23
C LEU A 68 3.75 5.44 -2.13
N THR A 69 4.80 4.73 -2.52
CA THR A 69 6.02 4.62 -1.71
C THR A 69 7.12 5.35 -2.44
N VAL A 70 7.66 6.41 -1.84
CA VAL A 70 8.81 7.13 -2.39
C VAL A 70 10.07 6.59 -1.73
N TYR A 71 11.01 6.13 -2.56
CA TYR A 71 12.30 5.63 -2.11
C TYR A 71 13.40 6.32 -2.91
N TRP A 72 14.30 6.99 -2.21
CA TRP A 72 15.45 7.66 -2.81
C TRP A 72 16.65 6.73 -2.71
N GLU A 73 17.30 6.45 -3.83
CA GLU A 73 18.65 5.90 -3.82
C GLU A 73 19.60 7.05 -3.54
N ALA A 74 20.31 7.01 -2.41
CA ALA A 74 21.44 7.91 -2.19
C ALA A 74 22.57 7.47 -3.13
N PHE A 75 22.85 8.29 -4.14
CA PHE A 75 24.05 8.18 -4.97
C PHE A 75 25.26 8.71 -4.21
#